data_AF-A0A1H8R8B8-F1
#
_entry.id   AF-A0A1H8R8B8-F1
#
_cell.length_a   1.000
_cell.length_b   1.000
_cell.length_c   1.000
_cell.angle_alpha   90.00
_cell.angle_beta   90.00
_cell.angle_gamma   90.00
#
_symmetry.space_group_name_H-M   'P 1'
#
loop_
_entity.id
_entity.type
_entity.pdbx_description
1 polymer ?
#
loop_
_entity_poly.entity_id
_entity_poly.type
_entity_poly.pdbx_seq_one_letter_code
_entity_poly.pdbx_strand_id
1 'polypeptide(L)'
;MSYQFIPMSRADADRIVEWSYSGPYSFYDMANDPEDLELFLDESRWEDRSFAVHDDDGLVGFFTFDVTDSTTVEVGLGMEPSRTGEGRGTVPPGDEQ
;
A
#
# COMPACT_ATOMS: atom_id res chain seq x y z
N MET A 1 -14.60 -2.08 -12.33
CA MET A 1 -13.25 -2.25 -11.77
C MET A 1 -13.31 -3.34 -10.74
N SER A 2 -12.44 -4.34 -10.87
CA SER A 2 -12.22 -5.37 -9.87
C SER A 2 -10.81 -5.19 -9.33
N TYR A 3 -10.66 -4.93 -8.04
CA TYR A 3 -9.35 -4.94 -7.40
C TYR A 3 -9.03 -6.36 -6.97
N GLN A 4 -7.78 -6.78 -7.20
CA GLN A 4 -7.25 -8.06 -6.76
C GLN A 4 -6.16 -7.79 -5.73
N PHE A 5 -6.33 -8.37 -4.54
CA PHE A 5 -5.35 -8.33 -3.46
C PHE A 5 -4.59 -9.65 -3.52
N ILE A 6 -3.32 -9.58 -3.90
CA ILE A 6 -2.46 -10.75 -4.04
C ILE A 6 -1.26 -10.61 -3.09
N PRO A 7 -0.70 -11.72 -2.58
CA PRO A 7 0.52 -11.67 -1.78
C PRO A 7 1.59 -10.88 -2.52
N MET A 8 2.24 -9.96 -1.80
CA MET A 8 3.23 -9.08 -2.41
C MET A 8 4.41 -9.90 -2.96
N SER A 9 4.77 -9.65 -4.23
CA SER A 9 5.95 -10.23 -4.84
C SER A 9 7.12 -9.26 -4.81
N ARG A 10 8.34 -9.77 -5.01
CA ARG A 10 9.54 -8.93 -5.10
C ARG A 10 9.43 -7.86 -6.20
N ALA A 11 8.84 -8.21 -7.34
CA ALA A 11 8.66 -7.27 -8.44
C ALA A 11 7.63 -6.17 -8.12
N ASP A 12 6.64 -6.44 -7.26
CA ASP A 12 5.72 -5.41 -6.78
C ASP A 12 6.41 -4.49 -5.79
N ALA A 13 7.13 -5.07 -4.82
CA ALA A 13 7.87 -4.32 -3.82
C ALA A 13 8.90 -3.37 -4.45
N ASP A 14 9.71 -3.88 -5.40
CA ASP A 14 10.70 -3.07 -6.13
C ASP A 14 10.02 -1.88 -6.87
N ARG A 15 8.80 -2.03 -7.38
CA ARG A 15 8.05 -0.93 -8.00
C ARG A 15 7.51 0.06 -6.97
N ILE A 16 7.04 -0.42 -5.83
CA ILE A 16 6.46 0.41 -4.77
C ILE A 16 7.52 1.31 -4.14
N VAL A 17 8.73 0.78 -3.90
CA VAL A 17 9.82 1.58 -3.32
C VAL A 17 10.33 2.67 -4.27
N GLU A 18 10.08 2.54 -5.58
CA GLU A 18 10.38 3.57 -6.59
C GLU A 18 9.30 4.66 -6.68
N TRP A 19 8.19 4.55 -5.96
CA TRP A 19 7.15 5.57 -5.97
C TRP A 19 7.65 6.87 -5.35
N SER A 20 7.42 7.97 -6.08
CA SER A 20 7.69 9.31 -5.61
C SER A 20 6.50 10.21 -5.86
N TYR A 21 6.09 10.90 -4.81
CA TYR A 21 4.94 11.79 -4.78
C TYR A 21 5.44 13.23 -4.83
N SER A 22 4.85 14.03 -5.72
CA SER A 22 5.25 15.41 -5.90
C SER A 22 4.69 16.34 -4.80
N GLY A 23 5.48 17.34 -4.41
CA GLY A 23 5.02 18.45 -3.57
C GLY A 23 4.87 18.06 -2.09
N PRO A 24 3.81 18.50 -1.38
CA PRO A 24 3.68 18.25 0.06
C PRO A 24 3.43 16.77 0.40
N TYR A 25 3.19 15.93 -0.61
CA TYR A 25 2.95 14.50 -0.45
C TYR A 25 4.23 13.66 -0.51
N SER A 26 5.41 14.26 -0.69
CA SER A 26 6.68 13.53 -0.70
C SER A 26 6.96 12.78 0.61
N PHE A 27 6.26 13.12 1.69
CA PHE A 27 6.29 12.35 2.93
C PHE A 27 5.83 10.89 2.74
N TYR A 28 5.04 10.59 1.70
CA TYR A 28 4.60 9.24 1.37
C TYR A 28 5.59 8.46 0.48
N ASP A 29 6.70 9.08 0.05
CA ASP A 29 7.75 8.35 -0.64
C ASP A 29 8.35 7.34 0.33
N MET A 30 8.32 6.05 -0.02
CA MET A 30 8.91 5.02 0.85
C MET A 30 10.40 5.25 1.12
N ALA A 31 11.11 5.91 0.19
CA ALA A 31 12.50 6.29 0.40
C ALA A 31 12.71 7.30 1.55
N ASN A 32 11.66 8.01 1.96
CA ASN A 32 11.70 8.97 3.07
C ASN A 32 11.37 8.34 4.43
N ASP A 33 10.90 7.08 4.44
CA ASP A 33 10.65 6.31 5.66
C ASP A 33 11.48 5.01 5.65
N PRO A 34 12.62 4.98 6.35
CA PRO A 34 13.52 3.83 6.32
C PRO A 34 12.90 2.57 6.94
N GLU A 35 11.95 2.70 7.88
CA GLU A 35 11.29 1.55 8.50
C GLU A 35 10.34 0.87 7.50
N ASP A 36 9.56 1.67 6.75
CA ASP A 36 8.76 1.17 5.63
C ASP A 36 9.64 0.59 4.52
N LEU A 37 10.73 1.26 4.15
CA LEU A 37 11.64 0.74 3.13
C LEU A 37 12.23 -0.62 3.52
N GLU A 38 12.65 -0.80 4.77
CA GLU A 38 13.14 -2.10 5.26
C GLU A 38 12.04 -3.18 5.23
N LEU A 39 10.79 -2.82 5.57
CA LEU A 39 9.65 -3.73 5.49
C LEU A 39 9.41 -4.20 4.05
N PHE A 40 9.47 -3.29 3.09
CA PHE A 40 9.25 -3.60 1.67
C PHE A 40 10.47 -4.22 0.98
N LEU A 41 11.65 -4.25 1.60
CA LEU A 41 12.83 -4.92 1.05
C LEU A 41 13.07 -6.32 1.65
N ASP A 42 12.45 -6.63 2.79
CA ASP A 42 12.58 -7.91 3.49
C ASP A 42 11.38 -8.84 3.22
N GLU A 43 11.57 -9.78 2.29
CA GLU A 43 10.55 -10.75 1.86
C GLU A 43 10.00 -11.60 3.02
N SER A 44 10.80 -11.81 4.08
CA SER A 44 10.38 -12.59 5.25
C SER A 44 9.31 -11.90 6.08
N ARG A 45 9.11 -10.58 5.88
CA ARG A 45 8.11 -9.78 6.60
C ARG A 45 6.78 -9.65 5.88
N TRP A 46 6.69 -10.14 4.64
CA TRP A 46 5.46 -10.02 3.84
C TRP A 46 4.46 -11.13 4.14
N GLU A 47 4.94 -12.26 4.65
CA GLU A 47 4.15 -13.49 4.78
C GLU A 47 2.88 -13.25 5.60
N ASP A 48 1.72 -13.45 4.95
CA ASP A 48 0.36 -13.21 5.45
C ASP A 48 0.04 -11.78 5.91
N ARG A 49 0.89 -10.79 5.62
CA ARG A 49 0.75 -9.41 6.11
C ARG A 49 0.77 -8.35 5.03
N SER A 50 1.48 -8.58 3.92
CA SER A 50 1.67 -7.59 2.86
C SER A 50 1.11 -8.05 1.51
N PHE A 51 0.29 -7.20 0.91
CA PHE A 51 -0.46 -7.48 -0.30
C PHE A 51 -0.25 -6.37 -1.33
N ALA A 52 -0.03 -6.77 -2.58
CA ALA A 52 -0.11 -5.87 -3.71
C ALA A 52 -1.56 -5.79 -4.21
N VAL A 53 -2.00 -4.58 -4.57
CA VAL A 53 -3.34 -4.32 -5.11
C VAL A 53 -3.19 -4.09 -6.61
N HIS A 54 -3.80 -4.96 -7.41
CA HIS A 54 -3.80 -4.87 -8.87
C HIS A 54 -5.22 -4.60 -9.40
N ASP A 55 -5.33 -3.85 -10.48
CA ASP A 55 -6.52 -3.75 -11.31
C ASP A 55 -6.24 -4.25 -12.75
N ASP A 56 -7.17 -4.02 -13.68
CA ASP A 56 -7.02 -4.41 -15.09
C ASP A 56 -5.79 -3.80 -15.79
N ASP A 57 -5.27 -2.67 -15.28
CA ASP A 57 -4.09 -1.96 -15.82
C ASP A 57 -2.78 -2.32 -15.08
N GLY A 58 -2.84 -3.08 -13.97
CA GLY A 58 -1.68 -3.56 -13.21
C GLY A 58 -1.64 -3.07 -11.77
N LEU A 59 -0.42 -2.87 -11.23
CA LEU A 59 -0.20 -2.49 -9.83
C LEU A 59 -0.70 -1.06 -9.57
N VAL A 60 -1.66 -0.92 -8.66
CA VAL A 60 -2.30 0.36 -8.32
C VAL A 60 -2.12 0.76 -6.85
N GLY A 61 -1.63 -0.15 -6.00
CA GLY A 61 -1.51 0.11 -4.58
C GLY A 61 -0.89 -1.05 -3.82
N PHE A 62 -0.74 -0.86 -2.51
CA PHE A 62 -0.42 -1.92 -1.56
C PHE A 62 -1.30 -1.81 -0.33
N PHE A 63 -1.40 -2.92 0.38
CA PHE A 63 -2.09 -3.03 1.66
C PHE A 63 -1.26 -3.92 2.58
N THR A 64 -0.92 -3.42 3.75
CA THR A 64 -0.25 -4.16 4.81
C THR A 64 -1.09 -4.15 6.07
N PHE A 65 -0.97 -5.19 6.88
CA PHE A 65 -1.50 -5.15 8.23
C PHE A 65 -0.57 -5.85 9.20
N ASP A 66 -0.47 -5.30 10.40
CA ASP A 66 0.28 -5.89 11.49
C ASP A 66 -0.57 -5.94 12.76
N VAL A 67 -0.52 -7.09 13.45
CA VAL A 67 -1.27 -7.30 14.69
C VAL A 67 -0.39 -6.84 15.84
N THR A 68 -0.64 -5.63 16.33
CA THR A 68 0.19 -4.99 17.36
C THR A 68 -0.14 -5.49 18.77
N ASP A 69 -1.38 -5.94 19.00
CA ASP A 69 -1.81 -6.62 20.23
C ASP A 69 -3.02 -7.54 19.97
N SER A 70 -3.57 -8.17 21.01
CA SER A 70 -4.71 -9.12 20.89
C SER A 70 -6.01 -8.52 20.34
N THR A 71 -6.09 -7.20 20.25
CA THR A 71 -7.29 -6.43 19.90
C THR A 71 -7.04 -5.34 18.85
N THR A 72 -5.79 -5.03 18.54
CA THR A 72 -5.40 -3.95 17.65
C THR A 72 -4.70 -4.48 16.40
N VAL A 73 -5.14 -3.97 15.24
CA VAL A 73 -4.49 -4.19 13.95
C VAL A 73 -4.11 -2.82 13.41
N GLU A 74 -2.82 -2.65 13.11
CA GLU A 74 -2.33 -1.53 12.32
C GLU A 74 -2.49 -1.86 10.84
N VAL A 75 -2.93 -0.89 10.06
CA VAL A 75 -3.16 -1.04 8.62
C VAL A 75 -2.36 0.01 7.89
N GLY A 76 -1.44 -0.43 7.03
CA GLY A 76 -0.73 0.40 6.07
C GLY A 76 -1.37 0.28 4.70
N LEU A 77 -1.53 1.40 4.00
CA LEU A 77 -2.03 1.41 2.63
C LEU A 77 -1.41 2.55 1.83
N GLY A 78 -1.14 2.29 0.56
CA GLY A 78 -0.63 3.28 -0.37
C GLY A 78 -1.19 3.03 -1.77
N MET A 79 -1.24 4.09 -2.57
CA MET A 79 -1.70 4.03 -3.96
C MET A 79 -0.61 4.55 -4.87
N GLU A 80 -0.51 3.98 -6.07
CA GLU A 80 0.42 4.45 -7.08
C GLU A 80 0.20 5.97 -7.35
N PRO A 81 1.27 6.79 -7.33
CA PRO A 81 1.16 8.25 -7.40
C PRO A 81 0.33 8.77 -8.59
N SER A 82 0.45 8.17 -9.78
CA SER A 82 -0.28 8.58 -10.98
C SER A 82 -1.78 8.27 -10.94
N ARG A 83 -2.21 7.35 -10.05
CA ARG A 83 -3.63 7.03 -9.79
C ARG A 83 -4.25 7.80 -8.61
N THR A 84 -3.48 8.68 -7.96
CA THR A 84 -3.99 9.50 -6.85
C THR A 84 -4.89 10.64 -7.35
N GLY A 85 -5.81 11.12 -6.49
CA GLY A 85 -6.72 12.23 -6.81
C GLY A 85 -7.94 11.87 -7.67
N GLU A 86 -8.08 10.61 -8.10
CA GLU A 86 -9.22 10.11 -8.90
C GLU A 86 -10.42 9.62 -8.07
N GLY A 87 -10.37 9.74 -6.73
CA GLY A 87 -11.44 9.24 -5.86
C GLY A 87 -11.54 7.72 -5.80
N ARG A 88 -10.47 6.99 -6.15
CA ARG A 88 -10.43 5.51 -6.13
C ARG A 88 -10.17 4.91 -4.75
N GLY A 89 -9.65 5.70 -3.81
CA GLY A 89 -9.48 5.33 -2.40
C GLY A 89 -10.67 5.71 -1.51
N THR A 90 -11.87 5.91 -2.08
CA THR A 90 -13.03 6.32 -1.29
C THR A 90 -13.36 5.29 -0.22
N VAL A 91 -13.45 5.76 1.02
CA VAL A 91 -14.25 5.13 2.07
C VAL A 91 -15.66 4.98 1.50
N PRO A 92 -16.28 3.78 1.49
CA PRO A 92 -17.68 3.65 1.09
C PRO A 92 -18.47 4.67 1.91
N PRO A 93 -19.46 5.39 1.32
CA PRO A 93 -20.26 6.31 2.09
C PRO A 93 -20.78 5.55 3.31
N GLY A 94 -20.28 5.90 4.49
CA GLY A 94 -20.82 5.37 5.71
C GLY A 94 -22.28 5.77 5.70
N ASP A 95 -23.19 4.83 5.96
CA ASP A 95 -24.55 5.16 6.35
C ASP A 95 -24.45 6.01 7.63
N GLU A 96 -24.34 7.33 7.45
CA GLU A 96 -24.61 8.32 8.48
C GLU A 96 -26.10 8.19 8.79
N GLN A 97 -26.44 7.42 9.83
CA GLN A 97 -27.74 7.46 10.51
C GLN A 97 -27.74 8.53 11.59
#